data_AF-A0A976QH71-F1
#
_entry.id   AF-A0A976QH71-F1
#
_cell.length_a   1.000
_cell.length_b   1.000
_cell.length_c   1.000
_cell.angle_alpha   90.00
_cell.angle_beta   90.00
_cell.angle_gamma   90.00
#
_symmetry.space_group_name_H-M   'P 1'
#
loop_
_entity.id
_entity.type
_entity.pdbx_description
1 polymer ?
#
loop_
_entity_poly.entity_id
_entity_poly.type
_entity_poly.pdbx_seq_one_letter_code
_entity_poly.pdbx_strand_id
1 'polypeptide(L)'
;MQSKEQGISEMTHGELADALREAHQEILELQLKLAEYEWVESALRKRTRELSERVKELECLHSISQCLCRRSTSRSEMLQDIVNMLPKGYQNPERTWAYLEVSGESFCSNQFQTTPDFHSADILIHGRPVGTLRVCVLPKPGTGDEPLILPMERALLQSVALWIGKTMEHWNETKQMEGSSWWTRTVKTAAALLRKFHG
;
A
#
# COMPACT_ATOMS: atom_id res chain seq x y z
N MET A 1 12.13 59.13 -11.92
CA MET A 1 11.51 58.43 -13.08
C MET A 1 11.82 59.09 -14.42
N GLN A 2 12.14 60.39 -14.52
CA GLN A 2 12.50 61.06 -15.79
C GLN A 2 13.93 60.78 -16.31
N SER A 3 14.85 60.26 -15.49
CA SER A 3 16.24 59.99 -15.92
C SER A 3 16.46 58.65 -16.65
N LYS A 4 15.46 57.76 -16.72
CA LYS A 4 15.58 56.47 -17.43
C LYS A 4 15.08 56.52 -18.88
N GLU A 5 14.21 57.47 -19.21
CA GLU A 5 13.67 57.65 -20.56
C GLU A 5 14.57 58.49 -21.47
N GLN A 6 15.46 59.33 -20.91
CA GLN A 6 16.42 60.11 -21.70
C GLN A 6 17.59 59.28 -22.27
N GLY A 7 17.87 58.09 -21.73
CA GLY A 7 18.99 57.24 -22.18
C GLY A 7 18.73 56.45 -23.46
N ILE A 8 17.49 56.41 -23.96
CA ILE A 8 17.13 55.63 -25.16
C ILE A 8 17.30 56.47 -26.44
N SER A 9 17.40 57.79 -26.33
CA SER A 9 17.41 58.71 -27.49
C SER A 9 18.80 58.97 -28.11
N GLU A 10 19.89 58.41 -27.58
CA GLU A 10 21.27 58.67 -28.05
C GLU A 10 22.12 57.40 -28.23
N MET A 11 21.54 56.20 -28.27
CA MET A 11 22.32 54.98 -28.56
C MET A 11 22.61 54.85 -30.06
N THR A 12 23.89 54.69 -30.40
CA THR A 12 24.33 54.41 -31.77
C THR A 12 23.92 52.99 -32.19
N HIS A 13 23.83 52.76 -33.51
CA HIS A 13 23.47 51.44 -34.05
C HIS A 13 24.43 50.32 -33.60
N GLY A 14 25.70 50.64 -33.33
CA GLY A 14 26.68 49.69 -32.78
C GLY A 14 26.36 49.28 -31.34
N GLU A 15 26.10 50.26 -30.48
CA GLU A 15 25.75 50.03 -29.07
C GLU A 15 24.43 49.25 -28.92
N LEU A 16 23.46 49.51 -29.78
CA LEU A 16 22.22 48.74 -29.83
C LEU A 16 22.46 47.28 -30.23
N ALA A 17 23.35 47.03 -31.20
CA ALA A 17 23.68 45.69 -31.67
C ALA A 17 24.52 44.89 -30.66
N ASP A 18 25.34 45.57 -29.84
CA ASP A 18 26.06 44.95 -28.72
C ASP A 18 25.09 44.61 -27.58
N ALA A 19 24.23 45.54 -27.17
CA ALA A 19 23.21 45.30 -26.14
C ALA A 19 22.24 44.17 -26.52
N LEU A 20 21.85 44.07 -27.79
CA LEU A 20 21.01 42.96 -28.27
C LEU A 20 21.73 41.61 -28.20
N ARG A 21 23.03 41.57 -28.50
CA ARG A 21 23.83 40.34 -28.38
C ARG A 21 23.99 39.91 -26.92
N GLU A 22 24.25 40.84 -26.02
CA GLU A 22 24.32 40.58 -24.58
C GLU A 22 22.98 40.04 -24.06
N ALA A 23 21.87 40.70 -24.38
CA ALA A 23 20.53 40.23 -23.98
C ALA A 23 20.20 38.84 -24.55
N HIS A 24 20.58 38.55 -25.80
CA HIS A 24 20.39 37.22 -26.38
C HIS A 24 21.20 36.15 -25.64
N GLN A 25 22.43 36.46 -25.27
CA GLN A 25 23.29 35.54 -24.52
C GLN A 25 22.73 35.28 -23.12
N GLU A 26 22.24 36.31 -22.43
CA GLU A 26 21.53 36.14 -21.14
C GLU A 26 20.28 35.27 -21.27
N ILE A 27 19.48 35.45 -22.33
CA ILE A 27 18.29 34.62 -22.58
C ILE A 27 18.69 33.14 -22.75
N LEU A 28 19.75 32.86 -23.49
CA LEU A 28 20.23 31.47 -23.68
C LEU A 28 20.68 30.84 -22.36
N GLU A 29 21.42 31.60 -21.53
CA GLU A 29 21.84 31.12 -20.21
C GLU A 29 20.64 30.84 -19.29
N LEU A 30 19.62 31.70 -19.32
CA LEU A 30 18.40 31.50 -18.54
C LEU A 30 17.60 30.29 -19.02
N GLN A 31 17.52 30.06 -20.34
CA GLN A 31 16.85 28.88 -20.89
C GLN A 31 17.52 27.58 -20.44
N LEU A 32 18.85 27.54 -20.41
CA LEU A 32 19.60 26.38 -19.89
C LEU A 32 19.31 26.14 -18.41
N LYS A 33 19.34 27.20 -17.59
CA LYS A 33 19.00 27.11 -16.16
C LYS A 33 17.56 26.67 -15.92
N LEU A 34 16.61 27.12 -16.74
CA LEU A 34 15.21 26.70 -16.67
C LEU A 34 15.07 25.21 -16.98
N ALA A 35 15.72 24.72 -18.04
CA ALA A 35 15.70 23.30 -18.39
C ALA A 35 16.31 22.42 -17.27
N GLU A 36 17.40 22.89 -16.66
CA GLU A 36 18.00 22.22 -15.49
C GLU A 36 17.03 22.20 -14.30
N TYR A 37 16.40 23.34 -14.00
CA TYR A 37 15.41 23.45 -12.92
C TYR A 37 14.21 22.52 -13.14
N GLU A 38 13.64 22.49 -14.35
CA GLU A 38 12.53 21.60 -14.70
C GLU A 38 12.90 20.13 -14.54
N TRP A 39 14.12 19.75 -14.94
CA TRP A 39 14.62 18.39 -14.76
C TRP A 39 14.76 18.03 -13.27
N VAL A 40 15.39 18.90 -12.48
CA VAL A 40 15.55 18.71 -11.04
C VAL A 40 14.19 18.62 -10.35
N GLU A 41 13.27 19.52 -10.69
CA GLU A 41 11.92 19.52 -10.14
C GLU A 41 11.17 18.23 -10.48
N SER A 42 11.26 17.76 -11.73
CA SER A 42 10.65 16.50 -12.16
C SER A 42 11.23 15.30 -11.40
N ALA A 43 12.56 15.24 -11.24
CA ALA A 43 13.24 14.19 -10.49
C ALA A 43 12.83 14.20 -9.00
N LEU A 44 12.75 15.39 -8.38
CA LEU A 44 12.28 15.55 -7.00
C LEU A 44 10.83 15.10 -6.85
N ARG A 45 9.93 15.53 -7.73
CA ARG A 45 8.52 15.12 -7.73
C ARG A 45 8.40 13.60 -7.82
N LYS A 46 9.16 12.96 -8.71
CA LYS A 46 9.18 11.49 -8.84
C LYS A 46 9.63 10.82 -7.54
N ARG A 47 10.73 11.28 -6.93
CA ARG A 47 11.25 10.72 -5.67
C ARG A 47 10.27 10.88 -4.52
N THR A 48 9.67 12.07 -4.38
CA THR A 48 8.66 12.34 -3.36
C THR A 48 7.46 11.40 -3.51
N ARG A 49 7.01 11.17 -4.76
CA ARG A 49 5.93 10.22 -5.04
C ARG A 49 6.30 8.78 -4.66
N GLU A 50 7.47 8.30 -5.07
CA GLU A 50 7.97 6.96 -4.72
C GLU A 50 8.03 6.75 -3.20
N LEU A 51 8.53 7.74 -2.46
CA LEU A 51 8.60 7.71 -0.99
C LEU A 51 7.22 7.69 -0.36
N SER A 52 6.29 8.53 -0.84
CA SER A 52 4.92 8.57 -0.35
C SER A 52 4.21 7.23 -0.52
N GLU A 53 4.40 6.58 -1.67
CA GLU A 53 3.83 5.25 -1.93
C GLU A 53 4.41 4.18 -0.98
N ARG A 54 5.72 4.26 -0.66
CA ARG A 54 6.35 3.34 0.27
C ARG A 54 5.89 3.52 1.71
N VAL A 55 5.68 4.77 2.14
CA VAL A 55 5.12 5.07 3.46
C VAL A 55 3.72 4.46 3.58
N LYS A 56 2.86 4.68 2.58
CA LYS A 56 1.49 4.14 2.55
C LYS A 56 1.46 2.61 2.64
N GLU A 57 2.32 1.92 1.88
CA GLU A 57 2.44 0.47 1.95
C GLU A 57 2.89 0.01 3.35
N LEU A 58 3.91 0.64 3.92
CA LEU A 58 4.42 0.31 5.25
C LEU A 58 3.36 0.53 6.34
N GLU A 59 2.59 1.61 6.25
CA GLU A 59 1.47 1.86 7.16
C GLU A 59 0.38 0.79 7.04
N CYS A 60 0.07 0.34 5.83
CA CYS A 60 -0.88 -0.74 5.59
C CYS A 60 -0.37 -2.06 6.18
N LEU A 61 0.86 -2.47 5.86
CA LEU A 61 1.51 -3.67 6.40
C LEU A 61 1.57 -3.63 7.93
N HIS A 62 1.96 -2.49 8.50
CA HIS A 62 2.03 -2.33 9.95
C HIS A 62 0.66 -2.45 10.60
N SER A 63 -0.38 -1.82 10.04
CA SER A 63 -1.75 -1.92 10.55
C SER A 63 -2.29 -3.34 10.53
N ILE A 64 -2.03 -4.07 9.43
CA ILE A 64 -2.42 -5.48 9.27
C ILE A 64 -1.64 -6.36 10.25
N SER A 65 -0.33 -6.14 10.41
CA SER A 65 0.50 -6.87 11.37
C SER A 65 -0.01 -6.67 12.80
N GLN A 66 -0.37 -5.44 13.18
CA GLN A 66 -0.98 -5.18 14.48
C GLN A 66 -2.32 -5.89 14.64
N CYS A 67 -3.16 -5.90 13.61
CA CYS A 67 -4.43 -6.62 13.60
C CYS A 67 -4.22 -8.13 13.87
N LEU A 68 -3.28 -8.74 13.16
CA LEU A 68 -2.92 -10.16 13.32
C LEU A 68 -2.43 -10.52 14.74
N CYS A 69 -1.81 -9.57 15.44
CA CYS A 69 -1.30 -9.78 16.80
C CYS A 69 -2.36 -9.60 17.90
N ARG A 70 -3.57 -9.11 17.60
CA ARG A 70 -4.63 -8.90 18.61
C ARG A 70 -5.21 -10.23 19.08
N ARG A 71 -5.04 -10.55 20.36
CA ARG A 71 -5.50 -11.81 20.97
C ARG A 71 -6.98 -11.83 21.37
N SER A 72 -7.65 -10.69 21.41
CA SER A 72 -9.01 -10.54 21.94
C SER A 72 -10.11 -10.58 20.87
N THR A 73 -9.75 -10.80 19.61
CA THR A 73 -10.67 -10.72 18.46
C THR A 73 -10.87 -12.12 17.88
N SER A 74 -12.07 -12.43 17.44
CA SER A 74 -12.31 -13.72 16.78
C SER A 74 -11.57 -13.79 15.44
N ARG A 75 -11.31 -15.01 14.95
CA ARG A 75 -10.70 -15.23 13.62
C ARG A 75 -11.45 -14.45 12.53
N SER A 76 -12.77 -14.59 12.47
CA SER A 76 -13.58 -14.01 11.41
C SER A 76 -13.58 -12.48 11.46
N GLU A 77 -13.63 -11.88 12.66
CA GLU A 77 -13.47 -10.42 12.82
C GLU A 77 -12.09 -9.94 12.38
N MET A 78 -11.02 -10.65 12.75
CA MET A 78 -9.66 -10.30 12.32
C MET A 78 -9.51 -10.36 10.79
N LEU A 79 -10.02 -11.40 10.15
CA LEU A 79 -9.98 -11.53 8.69
C LEU A 79 -10.78 -10.42 8.01
N GLN A 80 -11.96 -10.07 8.55
CA GLN A 80 -12.77 -8.97 8.07
C GLN A 80 -12.05 -7.61 8.19
N ASP A 81 -11.38 -7.38 9.32
CA ASP A 81 -10.59 -6.18 9.57
C ASP A 81 -9.44 -6.04 8.56
N ILE A 82 -8.71 -7.13 8.30
CA ILE A 82 -7.62 -7.14 7.31
C ILE A 82 -8.12 -6.76 5.92
N VAL A 83 -9.23 -7.36 5.48
CA VAL A 83 -9.84 -7.06 4.18
C VAL A 83 -10.29 -5.60 4.10
N ASN A 84 -10.80 -5.03 5.18
CA ASN A 84 -11.16 -3.60 5.23
C ASN A 84 -9.94 -2.65 5.22
N MET A 85 -8.77 -3.10 5.68
CA MET A 85 -7.55 -2.29 5.72
C MET A 85 -6.77 -2.30 4.40
N LEU A 86 -6.82 -3.39 3.64
CA LEU A 86 -6.06 -3.59 2.40
C LEU A 86 -6.17 -2.45 1.38
N PRO A 87 -7.37 -1.92 1.06
CA PRO A 87 -7.50 -0.83 0.09
C PRO A 87 -6.65 0.40 0.41
N LYS A 88 -6.39 0.69 1.68
CA LYS A 88 -5.57 1.84 2.10
C LYS A 88 -4.12 1.77 1.62
N GLY A 89 -3.62 0.57 1.31
CA GLY A 89 -2.28 0.37 0.76
C GLY A 89 -2.15 0.65 -0.73
N TYR A 90 -3.24 0.97 -1.44
CA TYR A 90 -3.26 1.17 -2.89
C TYR A 90 -3.30 2.65 -3.30
N GLN A 91 -2.96 2.95 -4.57
CA GLN A 91 -2.93 4.30 -5.14
C GLN A 91 -4.26 5.06 -4.99
N ASN A 92 -5.39 4.37 -5.16
CA ASN A 92 -6.72 4.94 -5.05
C ASN A 92 -7.59 4.07 -4.11
N PRO A 93 -7.45 4.23 -2.78
CA PRO A 93 -8.15 3.40 -1.80
C PRO A 93 -9.68 3.40 -1.97
N GLU A 94 -10.25 4.53 -2.39
CA GLU A 94 -11.68 4.71 -2.62
C GLU A 94 -12.21 3.99 -3.87
N ARG A 95 -11.31 3.47 -4.70
CA ARG A 95 -11.59 2.76 -5.97
C ARG A 95 -10.92 1.39 -5.99
N THR A 96 -10.59 0.89 -4.79
CA THR A 96 -9.94 -0.38 -4.53
C THR A 96 -10.78 -1.16 -3.55
N TRP A 97 -11.06 -2.42 -3.86
CA TRP A 97 -11.81 -3.31 -2.98
C TRP A 97 -11.08 -4.62 -2.81
N ALA A 98 -11.20 -5.21 -1.62
CA ALA A 98 -10.57 -6.48 -1.29
C ALA A 98 -11.63 -7.56 -1.08
N TYR A 99 -11.28 -8.77 -1.49
CA TYR A 99 -12.06 -10.00 -1.30
C TYR A 99 -11.14 -11.09 -0.80
N LEU A 100 -11.58 -11.81 0.22
CA LEU A 100 -10.86 -12.93 0.79
C LEU A 100 -11.81 -14.12 0.82
N GLU A 101 -11.35 -15.23 0.28
CA GLU A 101 -11.98 -16.54 0.48
C GLU A 101 -10.95 -17.44 1.17
N VAL A 102 -11.30 -18.06 2.30
CA VAL A 102 -10.41 -18.99 2.97
C VAL A 102 -11.17 -19.99 3.83
N SER A 103 -10.84 -21.28 3.68
CA SER A 103 -11.47 -22.38 4.44
C SER A 103 -13.01 -22.39 4.37
N GLY A 104 -13.59 -21.98 3.23
CA GLY A 104 -15.04 -21.92 3.02
C GLY A 104 -15.74 -20.70 3.59
N GLU A 105 -15.02 -19.75 4.20
CA GLU A 105 -15.53 -18.45 4.61
C GLU A 105 -15.10 -17.36 3.62
N SER A 106 -15.96 -16.37 3.40
CA SER A 106 -15.68 -15.24 2.51
C SER A 106 -15.85 -13.90 3.23
N PHE A 107 -14.92 -12.97 2.98
CA PHE A 107 -14.88 -11.64 3.56
C PHE A 107 -14.67 -10.60 2.46
N CYS A 108 -15.40 -9.49 2.53
CA CYS A 108 -15.35 -8.44 1.53
C CYS A 108 -15.09 -7.09 2.19
N SER A 109 -14.34 -6.21 1.55
CA SER A 109 -14.18 -4.84 2.03
C SER A 109 -15.50 -4.09 1.90
N ASN A 110 -15.67 -3.03 2.68
CA ASN A 110 -16.85 -2.17 2.57
C ASN A 110 -17.11 -1.74 1.11
N GLN A 111 -18.39 -1.79 0.71
CA GLN A 111 -18.85 -1.41 -0.64
C GLN A 111 -18.21 -2.21 -1.79
N PHE A 112 -17.83 -3.46 -1.54
CA PHE A 112 -17.16 -4.33 -2.52
C PHE A 112 -17.83 -4.33 -3.90
N GLN A 113 -17.01 -4.09 -4.92
CA GLN A 113 -17.39 -4.19 -6.32
C GLN A 113 -16.36 -5.05 -7.06
N THR A 114 -16.86 -6.00 -7.86
CA THR A 114 -16.03 -6.70 -8.84
C THR A 114 -15.73 -5.78 -10.02
N THR A 115 -14.45 -5.65 -10.35
CA THR A 115 -13.97 -4.94 -11.53
C THR A 115 -13.24 -5.91 -12.47
N PRO A 116 -13.13 -5.59 -13.77
CA PRO A 116 -12.35 -6.40 -14.70
C PRO A 116 -10.86 -6.48 -14.32
N ASP A 117 -10.33 -5.39 -13.77
CA ASP A 117 -8.95 -5.27 -13.34
C ASP A 117 -8.80 -5.71 -11.89
N PHE A 118 -8.22 -6.89 -11.69
CA PHE A 118 -7.93 -7.43 -10.37
C PHE A 118 -6.57 -8.13 -10.33
N HIS A 119 -6.06 -8.30 -9.13
CA HIS A 119 -4.93 -9.17 -8.85
C HIS A 119 -5.23 -10.05 -7.64
N SER A 120 -4.70 -11.26 -7.61
CA SER A 120 -4.91 -12.22 -6.53
C SER A 120 -3.63 -12.87 -6.05
N ALA A 121 -3.64 -13.34 -4.81
CA ALA A 121 -2.61 -14.14 -4.20
C ALA A 121 -3.25 -15.34 -3.49
N ASP A 122 -2.68 -16.52 -3.68
CA ASP A 122 -3.14 -17.73 -3.01
C ASP A 122 -2.77 -17.70 -1.53
N ILE A 123 -3.67 -18.24 -0.70
CA ILE A 123 -3.43 -18.44 0.72
C ILE A 123 -3.06 -19.90 0.92
N LEU A 124 -1.86 -20.12 1.44
CA LEU A 124 -1.31 -21.45 1.66
C LEU A 124 -1.29 -21.78 3.16
N ILE A 125 -1.72 -22.98 3.51
CA ILE A 125 -1.56 -23.59 4.85
C ILE A 125 -0.79 -24.90 4.65
N HIS A 126 0.35 -25.03 5.31
CA HIS A 126 1.32 -26.12 5.15
C HIS A 126 1.65 -26.40 3.67
N GLY A 127 1.80 -25.32 2.88
CA GLY A 127 2.09 -25.36 1.45
C GLY A 127 0.91 -25.76 0.55
N ARG A 128 -0.29 -25.94 1.09
CA ARG A 128 -1.49 -26.27 0.31
C ARG A 128 -2.40 -25.05 0.14
N PRO A 129 -2.91 -24.77 -1.07
CA PRO A 129 -3.86 -23.68 -1.27
C PRO A 129 -5.19 -24.00 -0.57
N VAL A 130 -5.64 -23.06 0.25
CA VAL A 130 -6.88 -23.16 1.05
C VAL A 130 -7.82 -21.98 0.82
N GLY A 131 -7.45 -21.07 -0.06
CA GLY A 131 -8.12 -19.80 -0.26
C GLY A 131 -7.37 -18.86 -1.18
N THR A 132 -7.96 -17.69 -1.39
CA THR A 132 -7.43 -16.64 -2.27
C THR A 132 -7.75 -15.28 -1.68
N LEU A 133 -6.76 -14.40 -1.67
CA LEU A 133 -6.92 -12.98 -1.42
C LEU A 133 -6.88 -12.23 -2.75
N ARG A 134 -7.90 -11.44 -3.04
CA ARG A 134 -8.06 -10.68 -4.29
C ARG A 134 -8.24 -9.20 -3.99
N VAL A 135 -7.67 -8.36 -4.83
CA VAL A 135 -7.96 -6.93 -4.89
C VAL A 135 -8.46 -6.55 -6.27
N CYS A 136 -9.59 -5.86 -6.31
CA CYS A 136 -10.25 -5.31 -7.48
C CYS A 136 -9.98 -3.79 -7.51
N VAL A 137 -9.57 -3.25 -8.66
CA VAL A 137 -9.31 -1.82 -8.84
C VAL A 137 -10.16 -1.29 -9.98
N LEU A 138 -10.69 -0.08 -9.84
CA LEU A 138 -11.36 0.62 -10.93
C LEU A 138 -10.41 1.67 -11.56
N PRO A 139 -10.28 1.75 -12.90
CA PRO A 139 -9.41 2.74 -13.57
C PRO A 139 -9.86 4.19 -13.41
N LYS A 140 -8.96 5.13 -13.07
CA LYS A 140 -9.35 6.54 -12.88
C LYS A 140 -9.51 7.23 -14.24
N PRO A 141 -10.58 8.02 -14.47
CA PRO A 141 -10.70 8.79 -15.70
C PRO A 141 -9.47 9.69 -15.89
N GLY A 142 -8.85 9.65 -17.08
CA GLY A 142 -7.69 10.47 -17.41
C GLY A 142 -6.32 9.95 -16.93
N THR A 143 -6.25 8.75 -16.34
CA THR A 143 -4.97 8.07 -16.08
C THR A 143 -4.56 7.29 -17.34
N GLY A 144 -3.91 7.99 -18.28
CA GLY A 144 -3.62 7.45 -19.63
C GLY A 144 -2.76 6.19 -19.62
N ASP A 145 -1.52 6.29 -19.10
CA ASP A 145 -0.49 5.23 -19.23
C ASP A 145 0.02 4.68 -17.87
N GLU A 146 -0.50 5.15 -16.73
CA GLU A 146 -0.06 4.62 -15.44
C GLU A 146 -0.65 3.24 -15.19
N PRO A 147 0.16 2.27 -14.72
CA PRO A 147 -0.36 0.94 -14.39
C PRO A 147 -1.36 1.06 -13.25
N LEU A 148 -2.52 0.39 -13.40
CA LEU A 148 -3.59 0.36 -12.39
C LEU A 148 -3.16 -0.24 -11.06
N ILE A 149 -2.17 -1.15 -11.11
CA ILE A 149 -1.59 -1.81 -9.94
C ILE A 149 -0.07 -1.75 -10.07
N LEU A 150 0.59 -1.12 -9.09
CA LEU A 150 2.04 -1.02 -9.00
C LEU A 150 2.68 -2.37 -8.61
N PRO A 151 3.95 -2.63 -8.99
CA PRO A 151 4.67 -3.81 -8.54
C PRO A 151 4.70 -3.96 -7.00
N MET A 152 4.79 -2.83 -6.31
CA MET A 152 4.82 -2.76 -4.86
C MET A 152 3.49 -3.14 -4.19
N GLU A 153 2.36 -2.80 -4.82
CA GLU A 153 1.02 -3.20 -4.36
C GLU A 153 0.78 -4.71 -4.54
N ARG A 154 1.33 -5.30 -5.61
CA ARG A 154 1.32 -6.77 -5.77
C ARG A 154 2.10 -7.45 -4.64
N ALA A 155 3.27 -6.91 -4.28
CA ALA A 155 4.08 -7.40 -3.18
C ALA A 155 3.38 -7.26 -1.81
N LEU A 156 2.65 -6.15 -1.61
CA LEU A 156 1.77 -5.96 -0.45
C LEU A 156 0.74 -7.10 -0.35
N LEU A 157 0.00 -7.37 -1.44
CA LEU A 157 -1.02 -8.43 -1.46
C LEU A 157 -0.42 -9.81 -1.14
N GLN A 158 0.71 -10.14 -1.75
CA GLN A 158 1.43 -11.39 -1.51
C GLN A 158 1.87 -11.53 -0.04
N SER A 159 2.39 -10.45 0.54
CA SER A 159 2.83 -10.45 1.94
C SER A 159 1.66 -10.68 2.89
N VAL A 160 0.53 -10.02 2.64
CA VAL A 160 -0.68 -10.18 3.46
C VAL A 160 -1.26 -11.60 3.32
N ALA A 161 -1.33 -12.16 2.10
CA ALA A 161 -1.79 -13.53 1.89
C ALA A 161 -0.91 -14.56 2.62
N LEU A 162 0.42 -14.36 2.58
CA LEU A 162 1.38 -15.19 3.33
C LEU A 162 1.14 -15.10 4.84
N TRP A 163 0.93 -13.89 5.37
CA TRP A 163 0.69 -13.70 6.80
C TRP A 163 -0.62 -14.33 7.25
N ILE A 164 -1.70 -14.19 6.48
CA ILE A 164 -2.96 -14.87 6.74
C ILE A 164 -2.74 -16.38 6.81
N GLY A 165 -2.05 -16.96 5.82
CA GLY A 165 -1.73 -18.39 5.80
C GLY A 165 -0.99 -18.86 7.06
N LYS A 166 0.09 -18.18 7.43
CA LYS A 166 0.88 -18.48 8.64
C LYS A 166 0.08 -18.35 9.93
N THR A 167 -0.73 -17.31 10.06
CA THR A 167 -1.56 -17.11 11.24
C THR A 167 -2.61 -18.22 11.35
N MET A 168 -3.17 -18.67 10.23
CA MET A 168 -4.12 -19.78 10.21
C MET A 168 -3.49 -21.14 10.51
N GLU A 169 -2.27 -21.41 10.07
CA GLU A 169 -1.49 -22.57 10.50
C GLU A 169 -1.42 -22.63 12.03
N HIS A 170 -1.05 -21.50 12.65
CA HIS A 170 -0.90 -21.42 14.10
C HIS A 170 -2.22 -21.63 14.85
N TRP A 171 -3.34 -21.13 14.33
CA TRP A 171 -4.67 -21.39 14.91
C TRP A 171 -5.13 -22.84 14.76
N ASN A 172 -4.74 -23.51 13.68
CA ASN A 172 -5.06 -24.92 13.49
C ASN A 172 -4.24 -25.78 14.46
N GLU A 173 -2.99 -25.41 14.74
CA GLU A 173 -2.12 -26.09 15.71
C GLU A 173 -2.65 -25.95 17.15
N THR A 174 -3.07 -24.75 17.57
CA THR A 174 -3.66 -24.57 18.90
C THR A 174 -4.96 -25.35 19.08
N LYS A 175 -5.82 -25.39 18.05
CA LYS A 175 -7.03 -26.26 18.05
C LYS A 175 -6.68 -27.75 18.16
N GLN A 176 -5.62 -28.20 17.50
CA GLN A 176 -5.17 -29.61 17.64
C GLN A 176 -4.62 -29.91 19.03
N MET A 177 -3.94 -28.96 19.69
CA MET A 177 -3.50 -29.11 21.07
C MET A 177 -4.66 -29.15 22.06
N GLU A 178 -5.69 -28.30 21.87
CA GLU A 178 -6.93 -28.31 22.67
C GLU A 178 -7.78 -29.57 22.40
N GLY A 179 -7.80 -30.04 21.16
CA GLY A 179 -8.56 -31.22 20.72
C GLY A 179 -7.88 -32.56 20.98
N SER A 180 -6.60 -32.59 21.35
CA SER A 180 -5.90 -33.84 21.64
C SER A 180 -6.48 -34.51 22.89
N SER A 181 -6.97 -35.74 22.72
CA SER A 181 -7.58 -36.58 23.77
C SER A 181 -6.69 -36.68 25.03
N TRP A 182 -5.38 -36.55 24.87
CA TRP A 182 -4.42 -36.54 25.98
C TRP A 182 -4.64 -35.36 26.95
N TRP A 183 -4.80 -34.13 26.47
CA TRP A 183 -5.02 -32.95 27.33
C TRP A 183 -6.37 -32.99 28.04
N THR A 184 -7.43 -33.37 27.32
CA THR A 184 -8.78 -33.50 27.92
C THR A 184 -8.82 -34.61 28.98
N ARG A 185 -8.05 -35.70 28.82
CA ARG A 185 -7.85 -36.72 29.87
C ARG A 185 -7.11 -36.15 31.06
N THR A 186 -5.97 -35.50 30.87
CA THR A 186 -5.15 -35.00 31.99
C THR A 186 -5.88 -33.95 32.82
N VAL A 187 -6.56 -32.99 32.19
CA VAL A 187 -7.33 -31.94 32.89
C VAL A 187 -8.58 -32.51 33.59
N LYS A 188 -9.32 -33.43 32.94
CA LYS A 188 -10.45 -34.13 33.61
C LYS A 188 -9.98 -34.99 34.78
N THR A 189 -8.81 -35.63 34.67
CA THR A 189 -8.24 -36.47 35.74
C THR A 189 -7.77 -35.61 36.92
N ALA A 190 -7.12 -34.48 36.66
CA ALA A 190 -6.75 -33.51 37.71
C ALA A 190 -7.99 -32.92 38.40
N ALA A 191 -9.04 -32.55 37.64
CA ALA A 191 -10.30 -32.05 38.20
C ALA A 191 -11.12 -33.11 38.95
N ALA A 192 -10.95 -34.41 38.64
CA ALA A 192 -11.57 -35.52 39.37
C ALA A 192 -10.81 -35.83 40.68
N LEU A 193 -9.48 -35.71 40.68
CA LEU A 193 -8.66 -35.88 41.87
C LEU A 193 -8.90 -34.75 42.88
N LEU A 194 -9.00 -33.50 42.44
CA LEU A 194 -9.27 -32.36 43.33
C LEU A 194 -10.65 -32.44 44.01
N ARG A 195 -11.66 -33.03 43.34
CA ARG A 195 -12.99 -33.28 43.91
C ARG A 195 -13.00 -34.39 44.97
N LYS A 196 -12.05 -35.34 44.92
CA LYS A 196 -11.90 -36.38 45.94
C LYS A 196 -11.20 -35.91 47.21
N PHE A 197 -10.53 -34.75 47.18
CA PHE A 197 -9.83 -34.19 48.33
C PHE A 197 -10.67 -33.18 49.14
N HIS A 198 -11.85 -32.79 48.64
CA HIS A 198 -12.75 -31.82 49.28
C HIS A 198 -14.12 -32.44 49.65
N GLY A 199 -14.20 -33.76 49.75
CA GLY A 199 -15.40 -34.50 50.15
C GLY A 199 -15.07 -35.55 51.19
#